data_AF-A0A955QWG8-F1
#
_entry.id   AF-A0A955QWG8-F1
#
_cell.length_a   1.000
_cell.length_b   1.000
_cell.length_c   1.000
_cell.angle_alpha   90.00
_cell.angle_beta   90.00
_cell.angle_gamma   90.00
#
_symmetry.space_group_name_H-M   'P 1'
#
loop_
_entity.id
_entity.type
_entity.pdbx_description
1 polymer ?
#
loop_
_entity_poly.entity_id
_entity_poly.type
_entity_poly.pdbx_seq_one_letter_code
_entity_poly.pdbx_strand_id
1 'polypeptide(L)'
;MQTETSSSRSHTTASTIPLSIVVATTKPWPEIRACLDSLLGQSKSVGAEILVADGHGRGLPEMDKESYKGLMWLKNPGASVFGLRKLGMSHAQGEIIA
;
A
#
# COMPACT_ATOMS: atom_id res chain seq x y z
N MET A 1 23.53 34.80 34.99
CA MET A 1 23.90 33.60 34.22
C MET A 1 22.73 32.63 34.34
N GLN A 2 21.84 32.60 33.34
CA GLN A 2 20.60 31.81 33.38
C GLN A 2 20.91 30.38 32.90
N THR A 3 20.50 29.38 33.66
CA THR A 3 20.61 27.96 33.29
C THR A 3 19.33 27.55 32.56
N GLU A 4 19.42 27.33 31.26
CA GLU A 4 18.32 26.79 30.45
C GLU A 4 18.12 25.31 30.76
N THR A 5 16.97 25.02 31.35
CA THR A 5 16.47 23.66 31.59
C THR A 5 16.16 23.01 30.23
N SER A 6 17.07 22.17 29.75
CA SER A 6 16.88 21.40 28.52
C SER A 6 15.81 20.33 28.75
N SER A 7 14.58 20.58 28.27
CA SER A 7 13.46 19.65 28.35
C SER A 7 13.52 18.66 27.19
N SER A 8 14.00 17.44 27.47
CA SER A 8 14.02 16.33 26.54
C SER A 8 12.59 15.81 26.30
N ARG A 9 12.01 16.09 25.13
CA ARG A 9 10.75 15.47 24.68
C ARG A 9 11.06 14.14 24.00
N SER A 10 10.84 13.05 24.71
CA SER A 10 10.69 11.72 24.11
C SER A 10 9.39 11.68 23.29
N HIS A 11 9.51 11.67 21.96
CA HIS A 11 8.40 11.30 21.07
C HIS A 11 8.32 9.78 21.00
N THR A 12 7.33 9.19 21.65
CA THR A 12 6.92 7.81 21.35
C THR A 12 6.13 7.86 20.04
N THR A 13 6.80 7.70 18.90
CA THR A 13 6.11 7.61 17.61
C THR A 13 5.41 6.26 17.52
N ALA A 14 4.07 6.28 17.56
CA ALA A 14 3.30 5.18 16.99
C ALA A 14 3.83 4.92 15.58
N SER A 15 4.08 3.67 15.23
CA SER A 15 4.60 3.28 13.90
C SER A 15 3.55 3.63 12.83
N THR A 16 3.60 4.85 12.30
CA THR A 16 2.73 5.29 11.21
C THR A 16 3.28 4.80 9.89
N ILE A 17 2.42 4.24 9.04
CA ILE A 17 2.81 3.87 7.67
C ILE A 17 3.09 5.18 6.91
N PRO A 18 4.28 5.37 6.32
CA PRO A 18 4.62 6.64 5.67
C PRO A 18 3.95 6.81 4.30
N LEU A 19 3.70 5.70 3.59
CA LEU A 19 3.20 5.72 2.21
C LEU A 19 2.27 4.53 1.96
N SER A 20 1.10 4.80 1.38
CA SER A 20 0.24 3.80 0.75
C SER A 20 0.33 3.91 -0.76
N ILE A 21 0.66 2.81 -1.42
CA ILE A 21 0.70 2.73 -2.89
C ILE A 21 -0.58 2.05 -3.36
N VAL A 22 -1.41 2.75 -4.12
CA VAL A 22 -2.70 2.23 -4.64
C VAL A 22 -2.56 1.82 -6.10
N VAL A 23 -2.55 0.51 -6.35
CA VAL A 23 -2.56 -0.06 -7.70
C VAL A 23 -3.98 -0.42 -8.10
N ALA A 24 -4.66 0.50 -8.79
CA ALA A 24 -5.97 0.23 -9.39
C ALA A 24 -5.80 -0.47 -10.74
N THR A 25 -6.38 -1.65 -10.91
CA THR A 25 -6.28 -2.43 -12.14
C THR A 25 -7.61 -3.04 -12.57
N THR A 26 -7.88 -3.02 -13.87
CA THR A 26 -8.94 -3.83 -14.51
C THR A 26 -8.37 -5.02 -15.26
N LYS A 27 -7.04 -5.20 -15.23
CA LYS A 27 -6.35 -6.30 -15.88
C LYS A 27 -6.24 -7.51 -14.95
N PRO A 28 -6.41 -8.74 -15.48
CA PRO A 28 -6.23 -9.95 -14.70
C PRO A 28 -4.77 -10.17 -14.30
N TRP A 29 -4.55 -11.00 -13.29
CA TRP A 29 -3.28 -11.68 -13.14
C TRP A 29 -2.99 -12.56 -14.37
N PRO A 30 -1.76 -12.61 -14.92
CA PRO A 30 -0.52 -12.00 -14.43
C PRO A 30 -0.14 -10.66 -15.09
N GLU A 31 -1.05 -9.94 -15.77
CA GLU A 31 -0.70 -8.70 -16.52
C GLU A 31 -0.08 -7.61 -15.62
N ILE A 32 -0.45 -7.57 -14.34
CA ILE A 32 0.07 -6.58 -13.38
C ILE A 32 1.34 -7.04 -12.64
N ARG A 33 1.82 -8.26 -12.89
CA ARG A 33 2.94 -8.88 -12.17
C ARG A 33 4.19 -8.00 -12.18
N ALA A 34 4.59 -7.55 -13.37
CA ALA A 34 5.81 -6.74 -13.53
C ALA A 34 5.76 -5.42 -12.74
N CYS A 35 4.57 -4.81 -12.63
CA CYS A 35 4.38 -3.61 -11.81
C CYS A 35 4.60 -3.94 -10.32
N LEU A 36 3.98 -5.00 -9.81
CA LEU A 36 4.14 -5.38 -8.41
C LEU A 36 5.58 -5.81 -8.09
N ASP A 37 6.24 -6.54 -8.98
CA ASP A 37 7.64 -6.95 -8.83
C ASP A 37 8.56 -5.73 -8.70
N SER A 38 8.29 -4.66 -9.44
CA SER A 38 9.05 -3.40 -9.35
C SER A 38 8.83 -2.66 -8.02
N LEU A 39 7.65 -2.80 -7.40
CA LEU A 39 7.26 -2.05 -6.21
C LEU A 39 7.63 -2.77 -4.91
N LEU A 40 7.55 -4.11 -4.87
CA LEU A 40 7.67 -4.90 -3.64
C LEU A 40 8.97 -4.66 -2.85
N GLY A 41 10.11 -4.60 -3.54
CA GLY A 41 11.40 -4.38 -2.86
C GLY A 41 11.50 -2.97 -2.28
N GLN A 42 11.04 -1.98 -3.06
CA GLN A 42 11.08 -0.57 -2.69
C GLN A 42 10.11 -0.28 -1.55
N SER A 43 8.87 -0.80 -1.61
CA SER A 43 7.87 -0.59 -0.57
C SER A 43 8.33 -1.12 0.78
N LYS A 44 8.90 -2.33 0.81
CA LYS A 44 9.49 -2.91 2.03
C LYS A 44 10.61 -2.05 2.60
N SER A 45 11.48 -1.50 1.75
CA SER A 45 12.62 -0.69 2.19
C SER A 45 12.23 0.62 2.88
N VAL A 46 11.05 1.16 2.56
CA VAL A 46 10.53 2.41 3.14
C VAL A 46 9.37 2.19 4.11
N GLY A 47 9.00 0.94 4.39
CA GLY A 47 7.85 0.62 5.24
C GLY A 47 6.49 0.99 4.63
N ALA A 48 6.40 1.11 3.31
CA ALA A 48 5.15 1.39 2.61
C ALA A 48 4.26 0.15 2.54
N GLU A 49 2.95 0.39 2.53
CA GLU A 49 1.98 -0.64 2.15
C GLU A 49 1.61 -0.51 0.68
N ILE A 50 1.13 -1.62 0.11
CA ILE A 50 0.61 -1.65 -1.26
C ILE A 50 -0.80 -2.25 -1.21
N LEU A 51 -1.76 -1.51 -1.78
CA LEU A 51 -3.14 -1.94 -1.97
C LEU A 51 -3.40 -2.15 -3.46
N VAL A 52 -3.83 -3.36 -3.82
CA VAL A 52 -4.24 -3.69 -5.19
C VAL A 52 -5.76 -3.67 -5.27
N ALA A 53 -6.33 -2.66 -5.92
CA ALA A 53 -7.76 -2.56 -6.18
C ALA A 53 -8.06 -3.20 -7.55
N ASP A 54 -8.64 -4.40 -7.53
CA ASP A 54 -8.85 -5.28 -8.68
C ASP A 54 -10.30 -5.27 -9.15
N GLY A 55 -10.51 -4.65 -10.31
CA GLY A 55 -11.78 -4.64 -11.04
C GLY A 55 -12.01 -5.83 -11.95
N HIS A 56 -11.02 -6.69 -12.17
CA HIS A 56 -11.20 -7.96 -12.86
C HIS A 56 -11.75 -9.03 -11.91
N GLY A 57 -11.32 -9.06 -10.66
CA GLY A 57 -11.84 -9.91 -9.59
C GLY A 57 -11.22 -11.31 -9.48
N ARG A 58 -10.34 -11.71 -10.41
CA ARG A 58 -9.60 -12.99 -10.29
C ARG A 58 -8.72 -12.99 -9.04
N GLY A 59 -8.13 -11.85 -8.72
CA GLY A 59 -7.17 -11.70 -7.66
C GLY A 59 -5.85 -12.44 -7.90
N LEU A 60 -5.04 -12.44 -6.86
CA LEU A 60 -3.78 -13.18 -6.82
C LEU A 60 -4.04 -14.69 -6.63
N PRO A 61 -3.51 -15.57 -7.50
CA PRO A 61 -3.60 -17.02 -7.31
C PRO A 61 -2.90 -17.50 -6.03
N GLU A 62 -3.37 -18.61 -5.47
CA GLU A 62 -2.84 -19.17 -4.21
C GLU A 62 -1.33 -19.43 -4.27
N MET A 63 -0.85 -19.99 -5.38
CA MET A 63 0.55 -20.32 -5.61
C MET A 63 1.50 -19.11 -5.57
N ASP A 64 0.98 -17.90 -5.81
CA ASP A 64 1.76 -16.68 -5.83
C ASP A 64 1.68 -15.89 -4.51
N LYS A 65 0.78 -16.25 -3.58
CA LYS A 65 0.52 -15.47 -2.35
C LYS A 65 1.75 -15.22 -1.48
N GLU A 66 2.65 -16.20 -1.36
CA GLU A 66 3.85 -16.03 -0.53
C GLU A 66 4.81 -15.00 -1.11
N SER A 67 4.96 -14.96 -2.45
CA SER A 67 5.81 -13.99 -3.15
C SER A 67 5.33 -12.55 -2.98
N TYR A 68 4.01 -12.36 -2.84
CA TYR A 68 3.36 -11.06 -2.66
C TYR A 68 2.77 -10.89 -1.25
N LYS A 69 3.36 -11.56 -0.26
CA LYS A 69 2.95 -11.42 1.13
C LYS A 69 3.07 -9.96 1.59
N GLY A 70 2.03 -9.48 2.25
CA GLY A 70 1.92 -8.10 2.72
C GLY A 70 1.18 -7.16 1.77
N LEU A 71 0.86 -7.60 0.55
CA LEU A 71 -0.09 -6.86 -0.29
C LEU A 71 -1.52 -6.99 0.24
N MET A 72 -2.27 -5.89 0.25
CA MET A 72 -3.71 -5.92 0.48
C MET A 72 -4.42 -5.99 -0.86
N TRP A 73 -5.18 -7.06 -1.11
CA TRP A 73 -5.91 -7.23 -2.36
C TRP A 73 -7.41 -6.95 -2.17
N LEU A 74 -7.89 -5.87 -2.77
CA LEU A 74 -9.27 -5.39 -2.69
C LEU A 74 -9.99 -5.71 -4.00
N LYS A 75 -10.99 -6.58 -3.98
CA LYS A 75 -11.74 -6.96 -5.18
C LYS A 75 -13.01 -6.11 -5.33
N ASN A 76 -13.24 -5.56 -6.51
CA ASN A 76 -14.51 -4.89 -6.86
C ASN A 76 -14.82 -5.07 -8.36
N PRO A 77 -15.30 -6.27 -8.76
CA PRO A 77 -15.46 -6.62 -10.16
C PRO A 77 -16.36 -5.65 -10.93
N GLY A 78 -15.94 -5.23 -12.11
CA GLY A 78 -16.69 -4.32 -12.99
C GLY A 78 -16.63 -2.84 -12.61
N ALA A 79 -15.94 -2.48 -11.51
CA ALA A 79 -15.72 -1.09 -11.17
C ALA A 79 -14.80 -0.38 -12.18
N SER A 80 -15.07 0.92 -12.40
CA SER A 80 -14.18 1.77 -13.20
C SER A 80 -12.86 2.01 -12.45
N VAL A 81 -11.80 2.37 -13.18
CA VAL A 81 -10.48 2.71 -12.58
C VAL A 81 -10.61 3.82 -11.52
N PHE A 82 -11.50 4.79 -11.71
CA PHE A 82 -11.76 5.82 -10.70
C PHE A 82 -12.42 5.26 -9.44
N GLY A 83 -13.38 4.35 -9.59
CA GLY A 83 -14.00 3.64 -8.47
C GLY A 83 -12.99 2.78 -7.71
N LEU A 84 -12.08 2.11 -8.42
CA LEU A 84 -11.00 1.31 -7.84
C LEU A 84 -9.98 2.17 -7.10
N ARG A 85 -9.58 3.32 -7.65
CA ARG A 85 -8.71 4.28 -6.95
C ARG A 85 -9.37 4.77 -5.66
N LYS A 86 -10.66 5.15 -5.72
CA LYS A 86 -11.42 5.54 -4.52
C LYS A 86 -11.43 4.41 -3.48
N LEU A 87 -11.65 3.17 -3.90
CA LEU A 87 -11.64 2.00 -3.02
C LEU A 87 -10.27 1.80 -2.34
N GLY A 88 -9.18 1.89 -3.10
CA GLY A 88 -7.83 1.79 -2.54
C GLY A 88 -7.53 2.93 -1.57
N MET A 89 -7.85 4.17 -1.94
CA MET A 89 -7.66 5.34 -1.09
C MET A 89 -8.45 5.26 0.22
N SER A 90 -9.65 4.65 0.23
CA SER A 90 -10.43 4.51 1.47
C SER A 90 -9.90 3.45 2.43
N HIS A 91 -8.97 2.61 1.99
CA HIS A 91 -8.31 1.58 2.80
C HIS A 91 -6.85 1.94 3.13
N ALA A 92 -6.30 2.95 2.46
CA ALA A 92 -4.95 3.45 2.68
C ALA A 92 -4.81 4.01 4.12
N GLN A 93 -3.73 3.64 4.79
CA GLN A 93 -3.37 4.05 6.14
C GLN A 93 -2.13 4.94 6.18
N GLY A 94 -1.47 5.12 5.04
CA GLY A 94 -0.28 5.92 4.88
C GLY A 94 -0.55 7.40 5.00
N GLU A 95 0.42 8.15 5.55
CA GLU A 95 0.37 9.61 5.58
C GLU A 95 0.31 10.21 4.16
N ILE A 96 1.00 9.56 3.22
CA ILE A 96 1.00 9.89 1.80
C ILE A 96 0.33 8.76 1.01
N ILE A 97 -0.42 9.11 -0.03
CA ILE A 97 -1.00 8.15 -0.98
C ILE A 97 -0.44 8.43 -2.38
N ALA A 98 0.04 7.37 -3.06
CA ALA A 98 0.52 7.41 -4.45
C ALA A 98 -0.27 6.45 -5.34
#